data_AF-A0A950PYW3-F1
#
_entry.id   AF-A0A950PYW3-F1
#
_cell.length_a   1.000
_cell.length_b   1.000
_cell.length_c   1.000
_cell.angle_alpha   90.00
_cell.angle_beta   90.00
_cell.angle_gamma   90.00
#
_symmetry.space_group_name_H-M   'P 1'
#
loop_
_entity.id
_entity.type
_entity.pdbx_description
1 polymer ?
#
loop_
_entity_poly.entity_id
_entity_poly.type
_entity_poly.pdbx_seq_one_letter_code
_entity_poly.pdbx_strand_id
1 'polypeptide(L)'
;MRNALKWALPAAGAVLLALRTLAAEPPSVPARTSADVPDGFTFAAVGDLLETRPVMPLADPAFLTIDGIIRRADVAFGNGEIPIVDVTAPGIYPAAENGALNAFGVPTVAADLRAQGFAMVSRANNHSTDWGVAGMLMTDAFLDRAGIVHAGTGRDDDAARRVRFLETRWGRVGLAATTSTFEGNEPAGAAMGDVPGRPGASVVHTQQSTVIDRSTLDGLKRYYSAPVYHIDDTVGADTITVYGQSFVVGPQPGIHYEMDKHDVAAIVRAVRQGNALSNFLVFSTHCHEDASGIGNDVPQGGFLRDLAHAVIDAGADVFVGHGPHQVAGIEIYKGKPIFYSLGNYIFQLGAQENVYPEAYLQFGMDPSKYVDADVMHHFLEHYFREEKWWQSIVAVVSYRRGAASEIRLYPIELRRDRPEYAWGLPAPATPQEARAILQRIARLSRPYGTSIEIDDGIGVIRLR
;
A
#
# COMPACT_ATOMS: atom_id res chain seq x y z
N MET A 1 -85.17 24.24 -12.53
CA MET A 1 -85.00 23.98 -13.98
C MET A 1 -83.54 23.61 -14.24
N ARG A 2 -83.33 22.48 -14.94
CA ARG A 2 -82.11 22.00 -15.65
C ARG A 2 -80.92 21.53 -14.76
N ASN A 3 -80.74 20.22 -14.55
CA ASN A 3 -80.10 19.20 -15.43
C ASN A 3 -78.59 19.51 -15.66
N ALA A 4 -77.60 18.61 -15.47
CA ALA A 4 -77.63 17.15 -15.39
C ALA A 4 -76.30 16.57 -14.81
N LEU A 5 -76.45 15.44 -14.11
CA LEU A 5 -75.63 14.21 -14.14
C LEU A 5 -74.09 14.27 -13.91
N LYS A 6 -73.58 13.51 -12.92
CA LYS A 6 -72.93 12.19 -13.15
C LYS A 6 -72.35 11.54 -11.86
N TRP A 7 -72.88 10.35 -11.57
CA TRP A 7 -72.30 9.14 -10.93
C TRP A 7 -71.77 9.14 -9.48
N ALA A 8 -72.31 8.17 -8.73
CA ALA A 8 -71.96 7.76 -7.38
C ALA A 8 -70.89 6.65 -7.36
N LEU A 9 -70.12 6.55 -6.26
CA LEU A 9 -69.79 5.37 -5.42
C LEU A 9 -68.47 5.57 -4.62
N PRO A 10 -68.23 4.81 -3.54
CA PRO A 10 -67.97 5.38 -2.21
C PRO A 10 -66.49 5.44 -1.81
N ALA A 11 -66.26 6.14 -0.70
CA ALA A 11 -65.02 6.22 0.05
C ALA A 11 -64.36 4.85 0.29
N ALA A 12 -63.28 4.58 -0.46
CA ALA A 12 -62.25 3.62 -0.10
C ALA A 12 -60.95 4.41 0.10
N GLY A 13 -60.80 5.01 1.28
CA GLY A 13 -59.72 5.95 1.51
C GLY A 13 -59.44 6.18 2.98
N ALA A 14 -59.28 5.10 3.77
CA ALA A 14 -58.64 5.17 5.08
C ALA A 14 -58.47 3.76 5.69
N VAL A 15 -57.52 2.95 5.22
CA VAL A 15 -56.77 2.02 6.10
C VAL A 15 -55.42 1.71 5.45
N LEU A 16 -54.41 2.56 5.64
CA LEU A 16 -53.00 2.17 5.55
C LEU A 16 -52.14 3.22 6.25
N LEU A 17 -52.45 3.47 7.52
CA LEU A 17 -51.54 4.17 8.42
C LEU A 17 -51.44 3.36 9.72
N ALA A 18 -50.21 3.16 10.18
CA ALA A 18 -49.79 2.49 11.41
C ALA A 18 -49.57 0.96 11.36
N LEU A 19 -48.70 0.52 10.44
CA LEU A 19 -47.73 -0.54 10.74
C LEU A 19 -46.32 -0.02 10.43
N ARG A 20 -45.86 0.99 11.20
CA ARG A 20 -44.43 1.13 11.45
C ARG A 20 -44.10 0.07 12.49
N THR A 21 -44.00 -1.18 12.06
CA THR A 21 -43.14 -2.13 12.76
C THR A 21 -41.78 -1.44 12.89
N LEU A 22 -41.18 -1.44 14.08
CA LEU A 22 -39.72 -1.38 14.16
C LEU A 22 -39.23 -2.55 13.29
N ALA A 23 -39.00 -2.28 12.01
CA ALA A 23 -38.39 -3.27 11.14
C ALA A 23 -37.02 -3.49 11.76
N ALA A 24 -36.82 -4.66 12.37
CA ALA A 24 -35.50 -5.08 12.80
C ALA A 24 -34.56 -4.85 11.63
N GLU A 25 -33.38 -4.28 11.91
CA GLU A 25 -32.38 -4.07 10.86
C GLU A 25 -32.20 -5.38 10.09
N PRO A 26 -32.16 -5.34 8.74
CA PRO A 26 -31.97 -6.55 7.96
C PRO A 26 -30.68 -7.26 8.42
N PRO A 27 -30.71 -8.60 8.54
CA PRO A 27 -29.55 -9.34 9.03
C PRO A 27 -28.33 -9.08 8.13
N SER A 28 -27.20 -8.70 8.74
CA SER A 28 -25.93 -8.54 8.02
C SER A 28 -25.22 -9.87 7.84
N VAL A 29 -24.53 -10.08 6.72
CA VAL A 29 -23.61 -11.21 6.56
C VAL A 29 -22.45 -11.03 7.57
N PRO A 30 -22.25 -11.97 8.51
CA PRO A 30 -21.14 -11.88 9.46
C PRO A 30 -19.81 -12.05 8.72
N ALA A 31 -18.78 -11.31 9.15
CA ALA A 31 -17.43 -11.49 8.62
C ALA A 31 -16.91 -12.87 9.00
N ARG A 32 -16.24 -13.54 8.07
CA ARG A 32 -15.59 -14.83 8.33
C ARG A 32 -14.42 -14.62 9.30
N THR A 33 -14.36 -15.44 10.34
CA THR A 33 -13.30 -15.37 11.36
C THR A 33 -11.98 -15.99 10.89
N SER A 34 -12.03 -16.81 9.83
CA SER A 34 -10.88 -17.47 9.20
C SER A 34 -11.05 -17.50 7.69
N ALA A 35 -9.95 -17.75 6.97
CA ALA A 35 -10.03 -18.02 5.55
C ALA A 35 -10.84 -19.31 5.29
N ASP A 36 -11.36 -19.44 4.08
CA ASP A 36 -12.10 -20.61 3.59
C ASP A 36 -11.32 -21.22 2.43
N VAL A 37 -10.09 -21.62 2.74
CA VAL A 37 -9.13 -22.21 1.81
C VAL A 37 -8.77 -23.63 2.27
N PRO A 38 -8.47 -24.54 1.33
CA PRO A 38 -8.14 -25.91 1.67
C PRO A 38 -6.81 -26.04 2.41
N ASP A 39 -6.64 -27.18 3.10
CA ASP A 39 -5.38 -27.52 3.76
C ASP A 39 -4.23 -27.55 2.75
N GLY A 40 -3.15 -26.84 3.07
CA GLY A 40 -1.97 -26.73 2.22
C GLY A 40 -2.01 -25.55 1.24
N PHE A 41 -3.06 -24.72 1.25
CA PHE A 41 -3.05 -23.46 0.50
C PHE A 41 -1.88 -22.58 0.95
N THR A 42 -1.15 -22.02 -0.02
CA THR A 42 0.02 -21.18 0.20
C THR A 42 -0.13 -19.80 -0.43
N PHE A 43 0.20 -18.77 0.35
CA PHE A 43 0.24 -17.39 -0.09
C PHE A 43 1.67 -16.86 0.02
N ALA A 44 2.25 -16.43 -1.10
CA ALA A 44 3.53 -15.74 -1.13
C ALA A 44 3.31 -14.22 -1.22
N ALA A 45 4.02 -13.48 -0.37
CA ALA A 45 4.08 -12.02 -0.41
C ALA A 45 5.54 -11.57 -0.51
N VAL A 46 5.75 -10.57 -1.33
CA VAL A 46 6.99 -9.80 -1.41
C VAL A 46 6.67 -8.33 -1.22
N GLY A 47 7.70 -7.50 -1.02
CA GLY A 47 7.49 -6.07 -0.90
C GLY A 47 7.50 -5.35 -2.25
N ASP A 48 8.28 -4.28 -2.35
CA ASP A 48 8.14 -3.31 -3.43
C ASP A 48 8.74 -3.81 -4.76
N LEU A 49 7.98 -3.64 -5.84
CA LEU A 49 8.32 -4.00 -7.21
C LEU A 49 8.65 -2.71 -7.97
N LEU A 50 9.92 -2.32 -7.95
CA LEU A 50 10.48 -1.24 -8.76
C LEU A 50 11.25 -1.84 -9.94
N GLU A 51 10.54 -2.62 -10.76
CA GLU A 51 11.08 -3.27 -11.96
C GLU A 51 10.97 -2.33 -13.16
N THR A 52 12.11 -1.82 -13.61
CA THR A 52 12.17 -0.90 -14.75
C THR A 52 12.20 -1.65 -16.07
N ARG A 53 12.66 -2.92 -16.06
CA ARG A 53 12.83 -3.75 -17.25
C ARG A 53 12.70 -5.25 -16.96
N PRO A 54 12.27 -6.05 -17.95
CA PRO A 54 12.11 -7.51 -17.81
C PRO A 54 13.36 -8.21 -17.28
N VAL A 55 13.19 -9.06 -16.27
CA VAL A 55 14.29 -9.83 -15.65
C VAL A 55 14.29 -11.30 -16.04
N MET A 56 13.14 -11.90 -16.39
CA MET A 56 13.08 -13.32 -16.77
C MET A 56 13.99 -13.67 -17.94
N PRO A 57 14.16 -12.84 -19.00
CA PRO A 57 15.07 -13.13 -20.10
C PRO A 57 16.55 -13.25 -19.69
N LEU A 58 16.95 -12.71 -18.54
CA LEU A 58 18.34 -12.80 -18.05
C LEU A 58 18.70 -14.25 -17.68
N ALA A 59 17.69 -15.08 -17.35
CA ALA A 59 17.87 -16.46 -16.89
C ALA A 59 18.92 -16.60 -15.77
N ASP A 60 19.00 -15.59 -14.89
CA ASP A 60 19.99 -15.55 -13.82
C ASP A 60 19.69 -16.65 -12.77
N PRO A 61 20.62 -17.58 -12.49
CA PRO A 61 20.33 -18.72 -11.62
C PRO A 61 19.97 -18.36 -10.18
N ALA A 62 20.56 -17.29 -9.63
CA ALA A 62 20.28 -16.85 -8.27
C ALA A 62 18.88 -16.20 -8.19
N PHE A 63 18.52 -15.41 -9.20
CA PHE A 63 17.16 -14.86 -9.31
C PHE A 63 16.13 -15.98 -9.47
N LEU A 64 16.37 -16.94 -10.38
CA LEU A 64 15.48 -18.08 -10.61
C LEU A 64 15.29 -18.96 -9.37
N THR A 65 16.24 -18.96 -8.43
CA THR A 65 16.10 -19.64 -7.14
C THR A 65 15.02 -18.97 -6.27
N ILE A 66 15.01 -17.63 -6.24
CA ILE A 66 14.04 -16.82 -5.49
C ILE A 66 12.68 -16.83 -6.19
N ASP A 67 12.64 -16.57 -7.49
CA ASP A 67 11.45 -16.69 -8.35
C ASP A 67 10.78 -18.07 -8.18
N GLY A 68 11.56 -19.15 -8.10
CA GLY A 68 11.05 -20.49 -7.84
C GLY A 68 10.27 -20.63 -6.53
N ILE A 69 10.55 -19.82 -5.50
CA ILE A 69 9.76 -19.79 -4.25
C ILE A 69 8.38 -19.19 -4.51
N ILE A 70 8.34 -18.06 -5.24
CA ILE A 70 7.12 -17.33 -5.58
C ILE A 70 6.21 -18.19 -6.47
N ARG A 71 6.77 -18.77 -7.53
CA ARG A 71 6.06 -19.63 -8.49
C ARG A 71 5.50 -20.92 -7.90
N ARG A 72 6.00 -21.36 -6.74
CA ARG A 72 5.50 -22.55 -6.02
C ARG A 72 4.29 -22.25 -5.15
N ALA A 73 4.05 -20.99 -4.80
CA ALA A 73 2.87 -20.62 -4.04
C ALA A 73 1.60 -20.70 -4.90
N ASP A 74 0.46 -20.93 -4.25
CA ASP A 74 -0.83 -20.98 -4.95
C ASP A 74 -1.28 -19.60 -5.40
N VAL A 75 -0.95 -18.56 -4.63
CA VAL A 75 -1.10 -17.15 -4.99
C VAL A 75 0.14 -16.38 -4.55
N ALA A 76 0.69 -15.57 -5.47
CA ALA A 76 1.78 -14.65 -5.21
C ALA A 76 1.34 -13.19 -5.40
N PHE A 77 1.78 -12.35 -4.49
CA PHE A 77 1.46 -10.93 -4.37
C PHE A 77 2.72 -10.07 -4.16
N GLY A 78 2.71 -8.84 -4.67
CA GLY A 78 3.70 -7.80 -4.38
C GLY A 78 3.13 -6.39 -4.55
N ASN A 79 3.88 -5.36 -4.13
CA ASN A 79 3.49 -3.97 -4.36
C ASN A 79 4.04 -3.48 -5.69
N GLY A 80 3.17 -3.34 -6.70
CA GLY A 80 3.52 -2.75 -7.99
C GLY A 80 3.70 -1.26 -7.81
N GLU A 81 4.89 -0.82 -7.41
CA GLU A 81 5.11 0.53 -6.93
C GLU A 81 5.18 1.51 -8.11
N ILE A 82 6.17 1.34 -8.97
CA ILE A 82 6.35 2.24 -10.11
C ILE A 82 5.33 1.93 -11.22
N PRO A 83 4.89 2.95 -11.97
CA PRO A 83 3.98 2.76 -13.09
C PRO A 83 4.67 2.02 -14.25
N ILE A 84 3.87 1.34 -15.07
CA ILE A 84 4.30 0.69 -16.31
C ILE A 84 3.76 1.51 -17.46
N VAL A 85 4.65 2.21 -18.17
CA VAL A 85 4.25 3.17 -19.21
C VAL A 85 5.06 3.04 -20.49
N ASP A 86 4.42 3.37 -21.60
CA ASP A 86 5.08 3.70 -22.85
C ASP A 86 5.24 5.22 -22.91
N VAL A 87 6.44 5.70 -22.60
CA VAL A 87 6.77 7.14 -22.57
C VAL A 87 6.74 7.79 -23.96
N THR A 88 6.61 7.00 -25.03
CA THR A 88 6.45 7.50 -26.41
C THR A 88 4.98 7.63 -26.83
N ALA A 89 4.06 7.11 -26.01
CA ALA A 89 2.65 7.12 -26.33
C ALA A 89 2.03 8.54 -26.19
N PRO A 90 1.13 8.94 -27.11
CA PRO A 90 0.44 10.22 -27.00
C PRO A 90 -0.34 10.34 -25.68
N GLY A 91 -0.24 11.49 -25.02
CA GLY A 91 -0.96 11.77 -23.78
C GLY A 91 -0.28 11.25 -22.52
N ILE A 92 0.91 10.64 -22.64
CA ILE A 92 1.75 10.25 -21.51
C ILE A 92 2.76 11.35 -21.25
N TYR A 93 2.72 11.91 -20.05
CA TYR A 93 3.61 12.99 -19.61
C TYR A 93 4.00 12.75 -18.14
N PRO A 94 5.23 13.10 -17.75
CA PRO A 94 5.58 13.10 -16.33
C PRO A 94 4.70 14.11 -15.59
N ALA A 95 4.21 13.72 -14.41
CA ALA A 95 3.46 14.59 -13.53
C ALA A 95 4.41 15.54 -12.77
N ALA A 96 3.92 16.75 -12.52
CA ALA A 96 4.67 17.77 -11.78
C ALA A 96 4.87 17.40 -10.30
N GLU A 97 3.89 16.74 -9.70
CA GLU A 97 4.00 16.09 -8.40
C GLU A 97 4.23 14.59 -8.63
N ASN A 98 5.18 13.99 -7.92
CA ASN A 98 5.60 12.60 -8.06
C ASN A 98 6.16 12.05 -6.75
N GLY A 99 6.22 10.73 -6.63
CA GLY A 99 6.70 9.99 -5.46
C GLY A 99 8.22 10.03 -5.23
N ALA A 100 8.88 11.18 -5.43
CA ALA A 100 10.34 11.45 -5.37
C ALA A 100 11.09 11.36 -6.70
N LEU A 101 10.64 10.52 -7.64
CA LEU A 101 11.04 10.55 -9.04
C LEU A 101 9.96 9.94 -9.93
N ASN A 102 9.86 10.36 -11.19
CA ASN A 102 9.00 9.72 -12.20
C ASN A 102 9.61 8.40 -12.74
N ALA A 103 9.97 7.46 -11.86
CA ALA A 103 10.44 6.14 -12.25
C ALA A 103 9.37 5.36 -13.02
N PHE A 104 9.78 4.44 -13.88
CA PHE A 104 8.82 3.61 -14.60
C PHE A 104 9.40 2.28 -15.11
N GLY A 105 8.51 1.30 -15.22
CA GLY A 105 8.72 0.07 -15.97
C GLY A 105 8.32 0.19 -17.43
N VAL A 106 9.10 -0.40 -18.34
CA VAL A 106 8.72 -0.50 -19.75
C VAL A 106 7.51 -1.44 -19.93
N PRO A 107 6.72 -1.32 -21.02
CA PRO A 107 5.49 -2.08 -21.23
C PRO A 107 5.56 -3.60 -21.02
N THR A 108 6.71 -4.21 -21.31
CA THR A 108 6.93 -5.66 -21.19
C THR A 108 7.08 -6.14 -19.74
N VAL A 109 7.30 -5.25 -18.78
CA VAL A 109 7.41 -5.57 -17.34
C VAL A 109 6.15 -6.27 -16.83
N ALA A 110 4.95 -5.87 -17.26
CA ALA A 110 3.72 -6.53 -16.80
C ALA A 110 3.69 -8.04 -17.16
N ALA A 111 4.16 -8.39 -18.36
CA ALA A 111 4.27 -9.79 -18.78
C ALA A 111 5.42 -10.51 -18.06
N ASP A 112 6.50 -9.80 -17.73
CA ASP A 112 7.62 -10.34 -16.96
C ASP A 112 7.20 -10.68 -15.52
N LEU A 113 6.53 -9.76 -14.82
CA LEU A 113 5.94 -10.00 -13.50
C LEU A 113 5.00 -11.21 -13.50
N ARG A 114 4.19 -11.37 -14.56
CA ARG A 114 3.35 -12.57 -14.71
C ARG A 114 4.19 -13.83 -14.86
N ALA A 115 5.27 -13.76 -15.63
CA ALA A 115 6.21 -14.87 -15.80
C ALA A 115 7.00 -15.18 -14.52
N GLN A 116 7.18 -14.23 -13.60
CA GLN A 116 7.72 -14.45 -12.26
C GLN A 116 6.71 -15.13 -11.30
N GLY A 117 5.47 -15.32 -11.73
CA GLY A 117 4.43 -16.01 -10.96
C GLY A 117 3.51 -15.07 -10.17
N PHE A 118 3.70 -13.75 -10.23
CA PHE A 118 2.76 -12.81 -9.63
C PHE A 118 1.38 -12.95 -10.30
N ALA A 119 0.37 -13.13 -9.46
CA ALA A 119 -1.02 -13.19 -9.88
C ALA A 119 -1.80 -11.94 -9.44
N MET A 120 -1.28 -11.23 -8.43
CA MET A 120 -1.89 -10.03 -7.89
C MET A 120 -0.84 -8.97 -7.55
N VAL A 121 -1.16 -7.68 -7.73
CA VAL A 121 -0.30 -6.56 -7.29
C VAL A 121 -1.13 -5.42 -6.69
N SER A 122 -0.63 -4.75 -5.64
CA SER A 122 -1.19 -3.46 -5.23
C SER A 122 -0.69 -2.35 -6.13
N ARG A 123 -1.51 -1.31 -6.27
CA ARG A 123 -1.23 -0.11 -7.07
C ARG A 123 -1.48 1.19 -6.31
N ALA A 124 -1.98 1.14 -5.07
CA ALA A 124 -2.06 2.33 -4.22
C ALA A 124 -0.72 2.55 -3.52
N ASN A 125 0.01 3.57 -3.94
CA ASN A 125 1.31 4.00 -3.41
C ASN A 125 1.64 5.38 -3.99
N ASN A 126 2.61 6.08 -3.41
CA ASN A 126 3.06 7.43 -3.83
C ASN A 126 3.47 7.58 -5.31
N HIS A 127 3.68 6.48 -6.05
CA HIS A 127 4.08 6.49 -7.46
C HIS A 127 2.89 6.26 -8.43
N SER A 128 1.66 6.11 -7.92
CA SER A 128 0.48 5.74 -8.72
C SER A 128 0.26 6.66 -9.91
N THR A 129 0.49 7.96 -9.72
CA THR A 129 0.20 9.03 -10.69
C THR A 129 1.44 9.80 -11.16
N ASP A 130 2.64 9.24 -11.02
CA ASP A 130 3.89 9.86 -11.50
C ASP A 130 3.88 10.20 -12.99
N TRP A 131 3.09 9.48 -13.79
CA TRP A 131 2.90 9.76 -15.22
C TRP A 131 1.49 10.27 -15.52
N GLY A 132 0.91 10.94 -14.52
CA GLY A 132 -0.47 11.40 -14.48
C GLY A 132 -1.49 10.26 -14.49
N VAL A 133 -2.76 10.64 -14.55
CA VAL A 133 -3.89 9.70 -14.67
C VAL A 133 -3.77 8.82 -15.93
N ALA A 134 -3.20 9.35 -17.01
CA ALA A 134 -3.00 8.58 -18.25
C ALA A 134 -2.00 7.43 -18.06
N GLY A 135 -0.87 7.69 -17.39
CA GLY A 135 0.12 6.65 -17.05
C GLY A 135 -0.42 5.62 -16.05
N MET A 136 -1.21 6.07 -15.06
CA MET A 136 -1.90 5.18 -14.12
C MET A 136 -2.82 4.20 -14.86
N LEU A 137 -3.73 4.71 -15.69
CA LEU A 137 -4.67 3.88 -16.46
C LEU A 137 -3.96 3.00 -17.51
N MET A 138 -2.85 3.46 -18.05
CA MET A 138 -2.00 2.67 -18.95
C MET A 138 -1.37 1.48 -18.22
N THR A 139 -0.89 1.69 -16.99
CA THR A 139 -0.35 0.64 -16.12
C THR A 139 -1.42 -0.43 -15.86
N ASP A 140 -2.62 0.00 -15.43
CA ASP A 140 -3.76 -0.90 -15.21
C ASP A 140 -4.06 -1.76 -16.45
N ALA A 141 -4.02 -1.15 -17.65
CA ALA A 141 -4.27 -1.85 -18.89
C ALA A 141 -3.16 -2.86 -19.27
N PHE A 142 -1.89 -2.60 -18.94
CA PHE A 142 -0.81 -3.57 -19.12
C PHE A 142 -0.95 -4.77 -18.17
N LEU A 143 -1.31 -4.51 -16.90
CA LEU A 143 -1.55 -5.56 -15.91
C LEU A 143 -2.76 -6.43 -16.28
N ASP A 144 -3.86 -5.81 -16.72
CA ASP A 144 -5.05 -6.52 -17.23
C ASP A 144 -4.68 -7.46 -18.40
N ARG A 145 -3.89 -6.96 -19.36
CA ARG A 145 -3.42 -7.77 -20.51
C ARG A 145 -2.50 -8.92 -20.09
N ALA A 146 -1.69 -8.73 -19.05
CA ALA A 146 -0.84 -9.77 -18.49
C ALA A 146 -1.63 -10.78 -17.64
N GLY A 147 -2.91 -10.52 -17.34
CA GLY A 147 -3.72 -11.36 -16.47
C GLY A 147 -3.33 -11.27 -15.00
N ILE A 148 -2.82 -10.12 -14.57
CA ILE A 148 -2.50 -9.81 -13.17
C ILE A 148 -3.66 -9.02 -12.58
N VAL A 149 -4.20 -9.51 -11.45
CA VAL A 149 -5.24 -8.77 -10.72
C VAL A 149 -4.59 -7.63 -9.94
N HIS A 150 -5.03 -6.39 -10.19
CA HIS A 150 -4.52 -5.22 -9.49
C HIS A 150 -5.62 -4.46 -8.74
N ALA A 151 -5.27 -3.84 -7.62
CA ALA A 151 -6.17 -3.05 -6.78
C ALA A 151 -5.46 -1.83 -6.19
N GLY A 152 -6.25 -0.81 -5.81
CA GLY A 152 -5.72 0.42 -5.19
C GLY A 152 -5.72 1.63 -6.13
N THR A 153 -5.97 1.46 -7.42
CA THR A 153 -6.18 2.54 -8.40
C THR A 153 -7.54 2.39 -9.07
N GLY A 154 -8.10 3.50 -9.53
CA GLY A 154 -9.41 3.49 -10.16
C GLY A 154 -9.74 4.76 -10.93
N ARG A 155 -10.85 4.69 -11.68
CA ARG A 155 -11.40 5.84 -12.42
C ARG A 155 -12.17 6.83 -11.52
N ASP A 156 -12.44 6.43 -10.30
CA ASP A 156 -13.12 7.18 -9.25
C ASP A 156 -12.85 6.51 -7.89
N ASP A 157 -13.31 7.13 -6.80
CA ASP A 157 -13.12 6.64 -5.43
C ASP A 157 -13.68 5.22 -5.20
N ASP A 158 -14.89 4.91 -5.69
CA ASP A 158 -15.47 3.57 -5.58
C ASP A 158 -14.61 2.55 -6.32
N ALA A 159 -14.17 2.91 -7.54
CA ALA A 159 -13.38 2.04 -8.38
C ALA A 159 -11.98 1.77 -7.82
N ALA A 160 -11.39 2.73 -7.09
CA ALA A 160 -10.08 2.60 -6.45
C ALA A 160 -10.15 1.75 -5.18
N ARG A 161 -11.18 1.96 -4.34
CA ARG A 161 -11.35 1.24 -3.06
C ARG A 161 -11.88 -0.18 -3.19
N ARG A 162 -12.57 -0.51 -4.29
CA ARG A 162 -13.20 -1.83 -4.45
C ARG A 162 -12.18 -2.97 -4.47
N VAL A 163 -12.54 -4.05 -3.78
CA VAL A 163 -11.80 -5.32 -3.80
C VAL A 163 -11.81 -5.91 -5.21
N ARG A 164 -10.67 -6.45 -5.62
CA ARG A 164 -10.48 -7.14 -6.89
C ARG A 164 -10.27 -8.62 -6.64
N PHE A 165 -10.70 -9.46 -7.57
CA PHE A 165 -10.78 -10.89 -7.35
C PHE A 165 -9.97 -11.66 -8.39
N LEU A 166 -9.17 -12.60 -7.89
CA LEU A 166 -8.51 -13.65 -8.64
C LEU A 166 -9.31 -14.95 -8.47
N GLU A 167 -9.69 -15.56 -9.59
CA GLU A 167 -10.27 -16.90 -9.58
C GLU A 167 -9.15 -17.95 -9.59
N THR A 168 -9.20 -18.90 -8.65
CA THR A 168 -8.23 -19.99 -8.55
C THR A 168 -8.93 -21.33 -8.41
N ARG A 169 -8.20 -22.43 -8.60
CA ARG A 169 -8.71 -23.77 -8.27
C ARG A 169 -9.03 -23.98 -6.79
N TRP A 170 -8.56 -23.09 -5.92
CA TRP A 170 -8.72 -23.13 -4.46
C TRP A 170 -9.80 -22.19 -3.96
N GLY A 171 -10.55 -21.57 -4.87
CA GLY A 171 -11.56 -20.56 -4.57
C GLY A 171 -11.11 -19.17 -5.02
N ARG A 172 -11.86 -18.18 -4.58
CA ARG A 172 -11.68 -16.79 -4.99
C ARG A 172 -10.80 -16.05 -3.99
N VAL A 173 -9.76 -15.37 -4.49
CA VAL A 173 -8.87 -14.55 -3.66
C VAL A 173 -9.13 -13.08 -3.94
N GLY A 174 -9.44 -12.32 -2.89
CA GLY A 174 -9.65 -10.88 -2.94
C GLY A 174 -8.37 -10.09 -2.64
N LEU A 175 -8.23 -8.92 -3.24
CA LEU A 175 -7.21 -7.92 -2.93
C LEU A 175 -7.85 -6.54 -2.76
N ALA A 176 -7.56 -5.90 -1.64
CA ALA A 176 -7.81 -4.49 -1.38
C ALA A 176 -6.46 -3.79 -1.14
N ALA A 177 -6.32 -2.54 -1.59
CA ALA A 177 -5.10 -1.78 -1.37
C ALA A 177 -5.39 -0.31 -1.05
N THR A 178 -4.56 0.30 -0.21
CA THR A 178 -4.60 1.73 0.14
C THR A 178 -3.20 2.33 0.23
N THR A 179 -3.10 3.65 0.28
CA THR A 179 -1.87 4.33 0.69
C THR A 179 -2.13 5.50 1.63
N SER A 180 -1.22 5.74 2.58
CA SER A 180 -1.20 6.96 3.42
C SER A 180 -0.20 8.00 2.94
N THR A 181 0.72 7.62 2.05
CA THR A 181 1.78 8.47 1.51
C THR A 181 1.52 8.70 0.03
N PHE A 182 1.19 9.95 -0.34
CA PHE A 182 0.78 10.29 -1.69
C PHE A 182 0.93 11.80 -1.93
N GLU A 183 0.95 12.19 -3.21
CA GLU A 183 0.95 13.59 -3.64
C GLU A 183 -0.48 14.15 -3.79
N GLY A 184 -0.64 15.48 -3.76
CA GLY A 184 -1.96 16.12 -3.67
C GLY A 184 -2.88 15.82 -4.87
N ASN A 185 -2.30 15.58 -6.04
CA ASN A 185 -3.05 15.23 -7.25
C ASN A 185 -3.52 13.76 -7.32
N GLU A 186 -3.06 12.89 -6.42
CA GLU A 186 -3.20 11.44 -6.52
C GLU A 186 -4.53 10.85 -6.02
N PRO A 187 -5.16 11.33 -4.92
CA PRO A 187 -6.32 10.66 -4.35
C PRO A 187 -7.50 10.53 -5.31
N ALA A 188 -8.08 9.33 -5.42
CA ALA A 188 -9.32 9.15 -6.15
C ALA A 188 -10.47 9.96 -5.51
N GLY A 189 -11.36 10.50 -6.34
CA GLY A 189 -12.47 11.34 -5.89
C GLY A 189 -13.83 10.76 -6.31
N ALA A 190 -14.83 10.93 -5.45
CA ALA A 190 -16.20 10.55 -5.76
C ALA A 190 -16.84 11.52 -6.78
N ALA A 191 -17.80 11.01 -7.56
CA ALA A 191 -18.64 11.86 -8.41
C ALA A 191 -19.61 12.69 -7.56
N MET A 192 -19.99 13.88 -8.05
CA MET A 192 -20.97 14.75 -7.40
C MET A 192 -21.92 15.38 -8.43
N GLY A 193 -23.17 14.92 -8.46
CA GLY A 193 -24.14 15.37 -9.46
C GLY A 193 -23.65 15.06 -10.87
N ASP A 194 -23.52 16.11 -11.70
CA ASP A 194 -23.01 16.00 -13.07
C ASP A 194 -21.46 16.01 -13.16
N VAL A 195 -20.76 16.21 -12.03
CA VAL A 195 -19.29 16.17 -11.98
C VAL A 195 -18.83 14.71 -11.88
N PRO A 196 -18.03 14.20 -12.84
CA PRO A 196 -17.52 12.83 -12.78
C PRO A 196 -16.55 12.66 -11.62
N GLY A 197 -16.37 11.42 -11.17
CA GLY A 197 -15.34 11.09 -10.19
C GLY A 197 -13.93 11.37 -10.74
N ARG A 198 -12.99 11.62 -9.82
CA ARG A 198 -11.58 11.84 -10.16
C ARG A 198 -10.84 10.49 -10.14
N PRO A 199 -10.19 10.08 -11.23
CA PRO A 199 -9.30 8.92 -11.20
C PRO A 199 -8.12 9.14 -10.26
N GLY A 200 -7.68 8.09 -9.59
CA GLY A 200 -6.57 8.17 -8.65
C GLY A 200 -6.39 6.92 -7.81
N ALA A 201 -5.59 7.06 -6.75
CA ALA A 201 -5.33 6.01 -5.78
C ALA A 201 -6.39 5.96 -4.65
N SER A 202 -6.58 4.77 -4.11
CA SER A 202 -7.31 4.51 -2.87
C SER A 202 -6.44 4.97 -1.70
N VAL A 203 -6.85 6.01 -1.00
CA VAL A 203 -6.05 6.60 0.08
C VAL A 203 -6.71 6.43 1.45
N VAL A 204 -5.86 6.48 2.47
CA VAL A 204 -6.24 6.78 3.85
C VAL A 204 -5.54 8.07 4.24
N HIS A 205 -6.29 9.16 4.31
CA HIS A 205 -5.74 10.43 4.76
C HIS A 205 -5.30 10.32 6.21
N THR A 206 -4.13 10.87 6.50
CA THR A 206 -3.65 11.02 7.87
C THR A 206 -3.43 12.49 8.18
N GLN A 207 -3.84 12.91 9.37
CA GLN A 207 -3.53 14.23 9.89
C GLN A 207 -2.35 14.12 10.83
N GLN A 208 -1.22 14.70 10.43
CA GLN A 208 -0.04 14.76 11.27
C GLN A 208 -0.18 15.83 12.37
N SER A 209 0.19 15.46 13.58
CA SER A 209 0.41 16.36 14.70
C SER A 209 1.80 16.15 15.30
N THR A 210 2.49 17.24 15.59
CA THR A 210 3.78 17.22 16.28
C THR A 210 3.55 17.53 17.75
N VAL A 211 3.89 16.58 18.62
CA VAL A 211 3.84 16.76 20.05
C VAL A 211 5.06 17.55 20.49
N ILE A 212 4.84 18.68 21.16
CA ILE A 212 5.88 19.60 21.63
C ILE A 212 5.65 19.99 23.09
N ASP A 213 6.66 20.54 23.75
CA ASP A 213 6.49 21.10 25.08
C ASP A 213 5.75 22.46 25.04
N ARG A 214 5.18 22.86 26.19
CA ARG A 214 4.43 24.11 26.36
C ARG A 214 5.24 25.34 25.93
N SER A 215 6.52 25.41 26.29
CA SER A 215 7.34 26.59 26.03
C SER A 215 7.58 26.78 24.54
N THR A 216 7.75 25.68 23.81
CA THR A 216 7.86 25.68 22.34
C THR A 216 6.55 26.16 21.72
N LEU A 217 5.40 25.66 22.18
CA LEU A 217 4.10 26.10 21.65
C LEU A 217 3.84 27.59 21.89
N ASP A 218 4.17 28.10 23.07
CA ASP A 218 4.01 29.52 23.40
C ASP A 218 4.99 30.41 22.59
N GLY A 219 6.15 29.88 22.21
CA GLY A 219 7.06 30.49 21.24
C GLY A 219 6.42 30.60 19.86
N LEU A 220 5.90 29.49 19.31
CA LEU A 220 5.24 29.46 18.00
C LEU A 220 4.04 30.41 17.95
N LYS A 221 3.17 30.38 18.97
CA LYS A 221 2.04 31.31 19.06
C LYS A 221 2.47 32.76 19.05
N ARG A 222 3.51 33.13 19.81
CA ARG A 222 4.04 34.49 19.80
C ARG A 222 4.59 34.89 18.44
N TYR A 223 5.29 33.98 17.76
CA TYR A 223 5.84 34.22 16.43
C TYR A 223 4.75 34.44 15.38
N TYR A 224 3.76 33.55 15.34
CA TYR A 224 2.70 33.61 14.32
C TYR A 224 1.59 34.61 14.64
N SER A 225 1.46 35.08 15.88
CA SER A 225 0.57 36.22 16.20
C SER A 225 1.13 37.57 15.75
N ALA A 226 2.32 37.61 15.13
CA ALA A 226 2.90 38.85 14.62
C ALA A 226 2.09 39.39 13.42
N PRO A 227 1.99 40.73 13.23
CA PRO A 227 1.14 41.35 12.20
C PRO A 227 1.47 41.00 10.74
N VAL A 228 2.59 40.30 10.51
CA VAL A 228 3.04 39.86 9.19
C VAL A 228 2.36 38.56 8.76
N TYR A 229 1.90 37.76 9.73
CA TYR A 229 1.28 36.47 9.47
C TYR A 229 -0.24 36.58 9.56
N HIS A 230 -0.90 36.37 8.43
CA HIS A 230 -2.32 36.05 8.39
C HIS A 230 -2.43 34.53 8.43
N ILE A 231 -2.54 33.99 9.65
CA ILE A 231 -2.72 32.55 9.83
C ILE A 231 -4.20 32.22 9.55
N ASP A 232 -4.47 31.30 8.63
CA ASP A 232 -5.83 30.78 8.34
C ASP A 232 -6.25 29.68 9.33
N ASP A 233 -5.64 29.64 10.52
CA ASP A 233 -5.57 28.42 11.34
C ASP A 233 -6.15 28.53 12.76
N THR A 234 -6.40 27.35 13.33
CA THR A 234 -6.98 27.16 14.67
C THR A 234 -5.93 27.36 15.76
N VAL A 235 -6.11 28.36 16.62
CA VAL A 235 -5.30 28.56 17.83
C VAL A 235 -6.09 28.10 19.04
N GLY A 236 -5.74 26.92 19.59
CA GLY A 236 -6.34 26.38 20.81
C GLY A 236 -5.52 26.70 22.06
N ALA A 237 -5.95 26.26 23.24
CA ALA A 237 -5.15 26.40 24.46
C ALA A 237 -3.84 25.60 24.35
N ASP A 238 -3.94 24.33 23.97
CA ASP A 238 -2.83 23.37 23.87
C ASP A 238 -2.47 22.96 22.45
N THR A 239 -2.91 23.74 21.46
CA THR A 239 -2.59 23.49 20.06
C THR A 239 -2.43 24.78 19.27
N ILE A 240 -1.65 24.70 18.19
CA ILE A 240 -1.64 25.65 17.08
C ILE A 240 -1.55 24.85 15.79
N THR A 241 -2.36 25.19 14.80
CA THR A 241 -2.15 24.76 13.41
C THR A 241 -1.49 25.90 12.64
N VAL A 242 -0.52 25.60 11.79
CA VAL A 242 0.14 26.59 10.94
C VAL A 242 0.40 25.96 9.57
N TYR A 243 -0.16 26.55 8.51
CA TYR A 243 -0.03 26.04 7.14
C TYR A 243 -0.38 24.54 7.03
N GLY A 244 -1.44 24.12 7.73
CA GLY A 244 -1.89 22.72 7.78
C GLY A 244 -1.12 21.81 8.74
N GLN A 245 0.01 22.23 9.30
CA GLN A 245 0.76 21.46 10.30
C GLN A 245 0.22 21.72 11.70
N SER A 246 -0.15 20.67 12.42
CA SER A 246 -0.68 20.79 13.78
C SER A 246 0.41 20.53 14.82
N PHE A 247 0.50 21.38 15.83
CA PHE A 247 1.37 21.20 16.98
C PHE A 247 0.52 21.11 18.24
N VAL A 248 0.82 20.15 19.12
CA VAL A 248 0.02 19.84 20.31
C VAL A 248 0.93 19.70 21.53
N VAL A 249 0.50 20.18 22.70
CA VAL A 249 1.26 19.97 23.94
C VAL A 249 1.11 18.54 24.43
N GLY A 250 2.22 17.88 24.72
CA GLY A 250 2.21 16.57 25.35
C GLY A 250 3.52 16.20 26.04
N PRO A 251 3.51 15.15 26.87
CA PRO A 251 4.65 14.76 27.70
C PRO A 251 5.78 14.07 26.92
N GLN A 252 5.51 13.61 25.70
CA GLN A 252 6.47 12.90 24.86
C GLN A 252 6.56 13.60 23.49
N PRO A 253 7.63 14.35 23.22
CA PRO A 253 7.85 14.91 21.90
C PRO A 253 7.89 13.81 20.83
N GLY A 254 7.24 14.05 19.71
CA GLY A 254 7.13 13.06 18.64
C GLY A 254 6.10 13.44 17.59
N ILE A 255 5.93 12.56 16.60
CA ILE A 255 4.95 12.73 15.53
C ILE A 255 3.82 11.73 15.77
N HIS A 256 2.59 12.21 15.63
CA HIS A 256 1.38 11.42 15.75
C HIS A 256 0.49 11.63 14.53
N TYR A 257 -0.17 10.57 14.09
CA TYR A 257 -1.06 10.57 12.94
C TYR A 257 -2.44 10.09 13.36
N GLU A 258 -3.49 10.85 13.03
CA GLU A 258 -4.87 10.40 13.12
C GLU A 258 -5.40 10.12 11.71
N MET A 259 -5.97 8.93 11.50
CA MET A 259 -6.61 8.61 10.22
C MET A 259 -7.95 9.32 10.07
N ASP A 260 -8.26 9.74 8.85
CA ASP A 260 -9.61 10.20 8.52
C ASP A 260 -10.64 9.07 8.72
N LYS A 261 -11.68 9.38 9.47
CA LYS A 261 -12.68 8.38 9.91
C LYS A 261 -13.60 7.96 8.77
N HIS A 262 -13.81 8.82 7.77
CA HIS A 262 -14.60 8.48 6.59
C HIS A 262 -13.84 7.53 5.68
N ASP A 263 -12.54 7.74 5.49
CA ASP A 263 -11.67 6.82 4.75
C ASP A 263 -11.64 5.45 5.42
N VAL A 264 -11.36 5.39 6.73
CA VAL A 264 -11.33 4.11 7.47
C VAL A 264 -12.68 3.39 7.36
N ALA A 265 -13.79 4.10 7.47
CA ALA A 265 -15.12 3.49 7.32
C ALA A 265 -15.36 2.95 5.90
N ALA A 266 -14.94 3.67 4.86
CA ALA A 266 -15.06 3.23 3.47
C ALA A 266 -14.18 2.00 3.20
N ILE A 267 -12.95 2.00 3.71
CA ILE A 267 -12.01 0.89 3.62
C ILE A 267 -12.58 -0.36 4.31
N VAL A 268 -13.02 -0.22 5.57
CA VAL A 268 -13.63 -1.33 6.34
C VAL A 268 -14.86 -1.87 5.61
N ARG A 269 -15.69 -1.01 5.02
CA ARG A 269 -16.83 -1.45 4.20
C ARG A 269 -16.37 -2.25 2.98
N ALA A 270 -15.36 -1.79 2.24
CA ALA A 270 -14.82 -2.51 1.09
C ALA A 270 -14.26 -3.88 1.49
N VAL A 271 -13.54 -3.96 2.61
CA VAL A 271 -13.01 -5.22 3.16
C VAL A 271 -14.13 -6.18 3.54
N ARG A 272 -15.18 -5.71 4.22
CA ARG A 272 -16.36 -6.55 4.54
C ARG A 272 -17.04 -7.08 3.28
N GLN A 273 -17.17 -6.25 2.25
CA GLN A 273 -17.71 -6.65 0.95
C GLN A 273 -16.82 -7.72 0.29
N GLY A 274 -15.50 -7.53 0.31
CA GLY A 274 -14.53 -8.49 -0.20
C GLY A 274 -14.61 -9.83 0.54
N ASN A 275 -14.65 -9.79 1.86
CA ASN A 275 -14.70 -10.98 2.72
C ASN A 275 -15.95 -11.83 2.46
N ALA A 276 -17.10 -11.19 2.22
CA ALA A 276 -18.34 -11.86 1.88
C ALA A 276 -18.33 -12.50 0.48
N LEU A 277 -17.40 -12.08 -0.38
CA LEU A 277 -17.32 -12.50 -1.78
C LEU A 277 -16.09 -13.33 -2.11
N SER A 278 -15.20 -13.60 -1.16
CA SER A 278 -13.95 -14.35 -1.39
C SER A 278 -13.76 -15.48 -0.37
N ASN A 279 -12.87 -16.41 -0.70
CA ASN A 279 -12.37 -17.46 0.18
C ASN A 279 -11.15 -16.99 0.99
N PHE A 280 -10.36 -16.10 0.41
CA PHE A 280 -9.18 -15.48 1.03
C PHE A 280 -9.17 -13.99 0.70
N LEU A 281 -8.77 -13.11 1.62
CA LEU A 281 -8.68 -11.67 1.38
C LEU A 281 -7.34 -11.09 1.83
N VAL A 282 -6.60 -10.53 0.87
CA VAL A 282 -5.38 -9.76 1.11
C VAL A 282 -5.76 -8.29 1.27
N PHE A 283 -5.25 -7.66 2.33
CA PHE A 283 -5.22 -6.20 2.44
C PHE A 283 -3.78 -5.72 2.33
N SER A 284 -3.53 -4.74 1.47
CA SER A 284 -2.22 -4.12 1.28
C SER A 284 -2.27 -2.63 1.60
N THR A 285 -1.21 -2.08 2.18
CA THR A 285 -1.07 -0.63 2.29
C THR A 285 0.36 -0.17 2.03
N HIS A 286 0.50 0.96 1.36
CA HIS A 286 1.78 1.65 1.19
C HIS A 286 1.86 2.86 2.14
N CYS A 287 2.90 2.94 2.97
CA CYS A 287 2.98 3.85 4.11
C CYS A 287 4.44 4.14 4.49
N HIS A 288 4.86 5.39 4.45
CA HIS A 288 6.19 5.84 4.88
C HIS A 288 6.19 6.34 6.33
N GLU A 289 5.01 6.67 6.85
CA GLU A 289 4.82 7.24 8.17
C GLU A 289 5.01 6.20 9.29
N ASP A 290 5.70 6.59 10.35
CA ASP A 290 5.84 5.82 11.58
C ASP A 290 5.76 6.73 12.82
N ALA A 291 5.65 6.11 14.01
CA ALA A 291 5.51 6.84 15.28
C ALA A 291 6.71 7.72 15.65
N SER A 292 7.82 7.62 14.93
CA SER A 292 9.04 8.42 15.07
C SER A 292 9.32 9.33 13.87
N GLY A 293 8.42 9.41 12.88
CA GLY A 293 8.58 10.23 11.68
C GLY A 293 8.39 9.43 10.40
N ILE A 294 9.41 9.43 9.54
CA ILE A 294 9.38 8.78 8.22
C ILE A 294 10.59 7.86 8.09
N GLY A 295 10.36 6.60 7.71
CA GLY A 295 11.42 5.66 7.32
C GLY A 295 12.32 5.16 8.46
N ASN A 296 11.88 5.24 9.71
CA ASN A 296 12.68 4.80 10.86
C ASN A 296 12.64 3.28 11.05
N ASP A 297 13.76 2.71 11.51
CA ASP A 297 13.89 1.28 11.83
C ASP A 297 13.34 0.96 13.23
N VAL A 298 12.04 1.21 13.42
CA VAL A 298 11.33 1.01 14.69
C VAL A 298 10.16 0.02 14.52
N PRO A 299 9.73 -0.63 15.61
CA PRO A 299 8.45 -1.34 15.62
C PRO A 299 7.33 -0.38 15.23
N GLN A 300 6.54 -0.78 14.24
CA GLN A 300 5.40 -0.02 13.76
C GLN A 300 4.26 0.02 14.78
N GLY A 301 3.63 1.18 14.89
CA GLY A 301 2.59 1.44 15.88
C GLY A 301 1.70 2.59 15.43
N GLY A 302 0.85 3.07 16.33
CA GLY A 302 -0.10 4.13 16.01
C GLY A 302 -1.03 3.72 14.87
N PHE A 303 -1.28 4.65 13.96
CA PHE A 303 -2.33 4.51 12.96
C PHE A 303 -2.15 3.31 12.03
N LEU A 304 -0.92 2.94 11.65
CA LEU A 304 -0.69 1.80 10.75
C LEU A 304 -1.11 0.48 11.41
N ARG A 305 -0.83 0.32 12.71
CA ARG A 305 -1.27 -0.83 13.49
C ARG A 305 -2.79 -0.82 13.68
N ASP A 306 -3.37 0.34 13.94
CA ASP A 306 -4.82 0.50 14.09
C ASP A 306 -5.56 0.16 12.78
N LEU A 307 -5.02 0.59 11.63
CA LEU A 307 -5.53 0.23 10.30
C LEU A 307 -5.45 -1.29 10.08
N ALA A 308 -4.29 -1.89 10.35
CA ALA A 308 -4.09 -3.33 10.19
C ALA A 308 -5.08 -4.14 11.04
N HIS A 309 -5.31 -3.74 12.28
CA HIS A 309 -6.30 -4.39 13.16
C HIS A 309 -7.72 -4.18 12.64
N ALA A 310 -8.07 -2.97 12.21
CA ALA A 310 -9.39 -2.64 11.69
C ALA A 310 -9.77 -3.47 10.44
N VAL A 311 -8.83 -3.66 9.50
CA VAL A 311 -9.09 -4.45 8.28
C VAL A 311 -9.07 -5.95 8.53
N ILE A 312 -8.23 -6.45 9.44
CA ILE A 312 -8.28 -7.85 9.87
C ILE A 312 -9.63 -8.15 10.55
N ASP A 313 -10.11 -7.24 11.41
CA ASP A 313 -11.40 -7.35 12.08
C ASP A 313 -12.58 -7.26 11.10
N ALA A 314 -12.42 -6.50 10.02
CA ALA A 314 -13.38 -6.42 8.93
C ALA A 314 -13.42 -7.66 8.03
N GLY A 315 -12.40 -8.53 8.10
CA GLY A 315 -12.36 -9.81 7.40
C GLY A 315 -11.19 -10.04 6.43
N ALA A 316 -10.16 -9.19 6.44
CA ALA A 316 -8.90 -9.53 5.77
C ALA A 316 -8.24 -10.74 6.46
N ASP A 317 -7.61 -11.61 5.69
CA ASP A 317 -6.93 -12.82 6.16
C ASP A 317 -5.42 -12.61 6.32
N VAL A 318 -4.86 -11.60 5.63
CA VAL A 318 -3.47 -11.16 5.75
C VAL A 318 -3.37 -9.67 5.47
N PHE A 319 -2.48 -8.99 6.20
CA PHE A 319 -2.11 -7.59 5.95
C PHE A 319 -0.66 -7.52 5.48
N VAL A 320 -0.41 -6.75 4.40
CA VAL A 320 0.93 -6.54 3.84
C VAL A 320 1.20 -5.05 3.66
N GLY A 321 2.14 -4.52 4.44
CA GLY A 321 2.64 -3.15 4.36
C GLY A 321 3.84 -3.01 3.42
N HIS A 322 4.03 -1.81 2.89
CA HIS A 322 4.96 -1.44 1.82
C HIS A 322 5.42 0.01 1.95
N GLY A 323 6.52 0.38 1.27
CA GLY A 323 6.98 1.77 1.13
C GLY A 323 8.23 2.16 1.93
N PRO A 324 8.46 1.72 3.18
CA PRO A 324 9.70 2.07 3.88
C PRO A 324 10.99 1.52 3.22
N HIS A 325 10.86 0.71 2.17
CA HIS A 325 11.93 0.06 1.43
C HIS A 325 12.87 -0.81 2.28
N GLN A 326 12.43 -1.17 3.49
CA GLN A 326 13.20 -1.96 4.46
C GLN A 326 12.29 -2.97 5.15
N VAL A 327 12.85 -4.09 5.61
CA VAL A 327 12.10 -5.07 6.41
C VAL A 327 11.61 -4.45 7.73
N ALA A 328 10.38 -4.79 8.14
CA ALA A 328 9.81 -4.40 9.42
C ALA A 328 9.39 -5.61 10.26
N GLY A 329 8.87 -5.34 11.47
CA GLY A 329 8.35 -6.39 12.35
C GLY A 329 7.13 -7.11 11.79
N ILE A 330 6.83 -8.28 12.35
CA ILE A 330 5.70 -9.13 11.99
C ILE A 330 4.83 -9.32 13.22
N GLU A 331 3.54 -9.01 13.12
CA GLU A 331 2.54 -9.25 14.16
C GLU A 331 1.62 -10.41 13.77
N ILE A 332 1.24 -11.22 14.75
CA ILE A 332 0.19 -12.22 14.59
C ILE A 332 -1.02 -11.74 15.38
N TYR A 333 -2.02 -11.22 14.67
CA TYR A 333 -3.22 -10.66 15.28
C TYR A 333 -4.42 -11.55 14.99
N LYS A 334 -5.06 -12.08 16.05
CA LYS A 334 -6.17 -13.05 15.94
C LYS A 334 -5.85 -14.26 15.03
N GLY A 335 -4.59 -14.71 15.08
CA GLY A 335 -4.09 -15.83 14.26
C GLY A 335 -3.81 -15.48 12.79
N LYS A 336 -3.96 -14.21 12.40
CA LYS A 336 -3.75 -13.73 11.04
C LYS A 336 -2.44 -12.93 10.94
N PRO A 337 -1.62 -13.13 9.89
CA PRO A 337 -0.34 -12.43 9.75
C PRO A 337 -0.51 -10.96 9.38
N ILE A 338 0.28 -10.10 10.00
CA ILE A 338 0.49 -8.70 9.66
C ILE A 338 1.98 -8.51 9.37
N PHE A 339 2.31 -8.28 8.10
CA PHE A 339 3.65 -7.88 7.68
C PHE A 339 3.66 -6.35 7.55
N TYR A 340 4.41 -5.65 8.39
CA TYR A 340 4.44 -4.18 8.34
C TYR A 340 5.28 -3.63 7.17
N SER A 341 6.28 -4.39 6.72
CA SER A 341 7.04 -4.15 5.49
C SER A 341 7.89 -5.39 5.20
N LEU A 342 7.98 -5.75 3.92
CA LEU A 342 8.82 -6.85 3.44
C LEU A 342 10.13 -6.38 2.79
N GLY A 343 10.34 -5.06 2.66
CA GLY A 343 11.47 -4.47 1.94
C GLY A 343 11.25 -4.44 0.42
N ASN A 344 12.31 -4.26 -0.35
CA ASN A 344 12.24 -4.26 -1.81
C ASN A 344 12.33 -5.69 -2.36
N TYR A 345 11.43 -6.11 -3.25
CA TYR A 345 11.65 -7.35 -4.00
C TYR A 345 12.57 -7.11 -5.18
N ILE A 346 12.21 -6.18 -6.08
CA ILE A 346 13.04 -5.75 -7.20
C ILE A 346 13.24 -4.24 -7.07
N PHE A 347 14.49 -3.77 -7.22
CA PHE A 347 14.84 -2.35 -7.03
C PHE A 347 15.79 -1.82 -8.12
N GLN A 348 15.29 -1.72 -9.36
CA GLN A 348 16.10 -1.46 -10.55
C GLN A 348 16.28 0.03 -10.89
N LEU A 349 16.17 0.93 -9.92
CA LEU A 349 16.28 2.37 -10.18
C LEU A 349 17.66 2.77 -10.74
N GLY A 350 18.73 2.04 -10.40
CA GLY A 350 20.07 2.27 -10.99
C GLY A 350 20.16 1.98 -12.50
N ALA A 351 19.14 1.35 -13.07
CA ALA A 351 19.02 1.07 -14.50
C ALA A 351 17.91 1.90 -15.17
N GLN A 352 17.35 2.91 -14.50
CA GLN A 352 16.32 3.76 -15.07
C GLN A 352 16.85 4.51 -16.29
N GLU A 353 16.17 4.36 -17.42
CA GLU A 353 16.41 5.11 -18.65
C GLU A 353 15.42 6.26 -18.77
N ASN A 354 15.74 7.28 -19.56
CA ASN A 354 14.90 8.45 -19.84
C ASN A 354 14.57 9.22 -18.56
N VAL A 355 15.60 9.59 -17.81
CA VAL A 355 15.45 10.45 -16.64
C VAL A 355 14.95 11.82 -17.11
N TYR A 356 13.82 12.23 -16.56
CA TYR A 356 13.14 13.45 -16.98
C TYR A 356 13.99 14.69 -16.62
N PRO A 357 13.96 15.77 -17.44
CA PRO A 357 14.81 16.95 -17.24
C PRO A 357 14.69 17.61 -15.87
N GLU A 358 13.50 17.59 -15.25
CA GLU A 358 13.26 18.19 -13.95
C GLU A 358 13.99 17.43 -12.82
N ALA A 359 14.36 16.15 -13.00
CA ALA A 359 15.19 15.43 -12.04
C ALA A 359 16.59 16.06 -11.92
N TYR A 360 17.16 16.50 -13.05
CA TYR A 360 18.43 17.23 -13.05
C TYR A 360 18.30 18.52 -12.25
N LEU A 361 17.20 19.26 -12.43
CA LEU A 361 16.94 20.49 -11.68
C LEU A 361 16.72 20.22 -10.19
N GLN A 362 15.97 19.18 -9.85
CA GLN A 362 15.69 18.75 -8.47
C GLN A 362 16.99 18.48 -7.71
N PHE A 363 17.98 17.86 -8.36
CA PHE A 363 19.29 17.56 -7.74
C PHE A 363 20.38 18.60 -8.05
N GLY A 364 20.04 19.71 -8.71
CA GLY A 364 21.00 20.76 -9.06
C GLY A 364 22.11 20.31 -10.03
N MET A 365 21.83 19.32 -10.87
CA MET A 365 22.77 18.71 -11.81
C MET A 365 22.62 19.36 -13.20
N ASP A 366 23.76 19.75 -13.79
CA ASP A 366 23.81 20.38 -15.12
C ASP A 366 23.77 19.32 -16.24
N PRO A 367 22.73 19.29 -17.10
CA PRO A 367 22.59 18.27 -18.15
C PRO A 367 23.66 18.40 -19.26
N SER A 368 24.46 19.47 -19.28
CA SER A 368 25.64 19.55 -20.16
C SER A 368 26.86 18.79 -19.63
N LYS A 369 26.83 18.35 -18.37
CA LYS A 369 27.94 17.70 -17.66
C LYS A 369 27.62 16.29 -17.19
N TYR A 370 26.37 16.04 -16.83
CA TYR A 370 25.91 14.78 -16.26
C TYR A 370 24.99 14.05 -17.22
N VAL A 371 24.95 12.72 -17.08
CA VAL A 371 24.00 11.84 -17.78
C VAL A 371 23.00 11.23 -16.80
N ASP A 372 21.98 10.57 -17.32
CA ASP A 372 20.91 9.94 -16.53
C ASP A 372 21.46 9.02 -15.44
N ALA A 373 22.51 8.26 -15.75
CA ALA A 373 23.18 7.38 -14.80
C ALA A 373 23.81 8.15 -13.62
N ASP A 374 24.35 9.35 -13.83
CA ASP A 374 24.89 10.16 -12.74
C ASP A 374 23.76 10.66 -11.82
N VAL A 375 22.60 11.00 -12.39
CA VAL A 375 21.42 11.44 -11.64
C VAL A 375 20.88 10.29 -10.78
N MET A 376 20.76 9.09 -11.35
CA MET A 376 20.32 7.90 -10.62
C MET A 376 21.32 7.49 -9.54
N HIS A 377 22.62 7.55 -9.83
CA HIS A 377 23.66 7.31 -8.84
C HIS A 377 23.56 8.30 -7.67
N HIS A 378 23.38 9.59 -7.96
CA HIS A 378 23.20 10.61 -6.94
C HIS A 378 21.96 10.34 -6.08
N PHE A 379 20.83 10.03 -6.70
CA PHE A 379 19.58 9.68 -6.01
C PHE A 379 19.78 8.49 -5.08
N LEU A 380 20.35 7.39 -5.57
CA LEU A 380 20.56 6.17 -4.80
C LEU A 380 21.52 6.37 -3.63
N GLU A 381 22.63 7.09 -3.82
CA GLU A 381 23.57 7.36 -2.72
C GLU A 381 23.04 8.41 -1.74
N HIS A 382 22.12 9.29 -2.17
CA HIS A 382 21.49 10.25 -1.27
C HIS A 382 20.44 9.57 -0.36
N TYR A 383 19.51 8.82 -0.96
CA TYR A 383 18.33 8.28 -0.28
C TYR A 383 18.47 6.82 0.13
N PHE A 384 19.31 6.03 -0.56
CA PHE A 384 19.36 4.57 -0.44
C PHE A 384 20.76 4.01 -0.10
N ARG A 385 21.66 4.82 0.48
CA ARG A 385 23.04 4.39 0.77
C ARG A 385 23.19 3.29 1.83
N GLU A 386 22.26 3.15 2.76
CA GLU A 386 22.37 2.20 3.86
C GLU A 386 21.99 0.78 3.43
N GLU A 387 22.68 -0.23 3.99
CA GLU A 387 22.47 -1.65 3.67
C GLU A 387 21.02 -2.11 3.88
N LYS A 388 20.34 -1.52 4.87
CA LYS A 388 18.97 -1.87 5.29
C LYS A 388 17.92 -1.81 4.17
N TRP A 389 18.16 -1.02 3.13
CA TRP A 389 17.27 -0.84 1.97
C TRP A 389 17.49 -1.86 0.85
N TRP A 390 18.58 -2.62 0.94
CA TRP A 390 19.00 -3.65 -0.01
C TRP A 390 18.84 -5.06 0.55
N GLN A 391 18.27 -5.14 1.74
CA GLN A 391 17.92 -6.34 2.49
C GLN A 391 16.41 -6.52 2.48
N SER A 392 15.95 -7.72 2.14
CA SER A 392 14.52 -7.98 1.97
C SER A 392 14.16 -9.42 2.31
N ILE A 393 12.87 -9.73 2.26
CA ILE A 393 12.34 -11.06 2.55
C ILE A 393 11.25 -11.45 1.53
N VAL A 394 11.28 -12.71 1.12
CA VAL A 394 10.09 -13.36 0.54
C VAL A 394 9.36 -14.09 1.68
N ALA A 395 8.09 -13.79 1.91
CA ALA A 395 7.28 -14.44 2.93
C ALA A 395 6.31 -15.44 2.30
N VAL A 396 6.29 -16.68 2.80
CA VAL A 396 5.33 -17.71 2.38
C VAL A 396 4.52 -18.16 3.58
N VAL A 397 3.20 -17.99 3.51
CA VAL A 397 2.25 -18.39 4.55
C VAL A 397 1.53 -19.66 4.11
N SER A 398 1.55 -20.70 4.94
CA SER A 398 0.82 -21.95 4.73
C SER A 398 -0.42 -22.02 5.62
N TYR A 399 -1.57 -22.37 5.03
CA TYR A 399 -2.85 -22.44 5.73
C TYR A 399 -3.28 -23.89 5.99
N ARG A 400 -3.87 -24.11 7.17
CA ARG A 400 -4.54 -25.35 7.57
C ARG A 400 -5.84 -25.02 8.27
N ARG A 401 -6.93 -25.65 7.84
CA ARG A 401 -8.31 -25.43 8.33
C ARG A 401 -8.70 -23.96 8.34
N GLY A 402 -8.30 -23.23 7.30
CA GLY A 402 -8.58 -21.80 7.17
C GLY A 402 -7.73 -20.86 8.03
N ALA A 403 -6.84 -21.38 8.88
CA ALA A 403 -5.94 -20.58 9.72
C ALA A 403 -4.49 -20.64 9.20
N ALA A 404 -3.76 -19.54 9.34
CA ALA A 404 -2.33 -19.55 9.08
C ALA A 404 -1.65 -20.51 10.07
N SER A 405 -0.76 -21.37 9.57
CA SER A 405 -0.18 -22.48 10.35
C SER A 405 1.35 -22.45 10.40
N GLU A 406 1.98 -21.94 9.34
CA GLU A 406 3.43 -21.71 9.26
C GLU A 406 3.68 -20.50 8.37
N ILE A 407 4.60 -19.63 8.78
CA ILE A 407 5.17 -18.58 7.93
C ILE A 407 6.64 -18.88 7.76
N ARG A 408 7.11 -18.94 6.52
CA ARG A 408 8.52 -19.07 6.15
C ARG A 408 9.01 -17.78 5.55
N LEU A 409 10.13 -17.29 6.06
CA LEU A 409 10.78 -16.04 5.70
C LEU A 409 12.09 -16.38 5.01
N TYR A 410 12.21 -16.07 3.73
CA TYR A 410 13.38 -16.33 2.91
C TYR A 410 14.15 -15.03 2.70
N PRO A 411 15.30 -14.83 3.37
CA PRO A 411 16.11 -13.63 3.21
C PRO A 411 16.69 -13.52 1.80
N ILE A 412 16.57 -12.33 1.24
CA ILE A 412 17.15 -11.98 -0.06
C ILE A 412 18.01 -10.72 0.07
N GLU A 413 19.00 -10.63 -0.81
CA GLU A 413 19.78 -9.43 -1.05
C GLU A 413 19.51 -8.89 -2.46
N LEU A 414 19.90 -7.64 -2.69
CA LEU A 414 19.67 -6.89 -3.94
C LEU A 414 20.96 -6.48 -4.66
N ARG A 415 22.05 -7.24 -4.45
CA ARG A 415 23.28 -7.26 -5.28
C ARG A 415 23.95 -5.90 -5.53
N ARG A 416 24.16 -5.12 -4.47
CA ARG A 416 24.98 -3.89 -4.56
C ARG A 416 26.47 -4.14 -4.85
N ASP A 417 26.90 -5.39 -4.81
CA ASP A 417 28.25 -5.82 -5.19
C ASP A 417 28.50 -5.80 -6.72
N ARG A 418 27.46 -5.55 -7.52
CA ARG A 418 27.53 -5.49 -8.99
C ARG A 418 27.66 -4.06 -9.52
N PRO A 419 27.91 -3.85 -10.82
CA PRO A 419 27.72 -2.53 -11.42
C PRO A 419 26.29 -2.02 -11.17
N GLU A 420 26.13 -0.71 -10.99
CA GLU A 420 24.86 -0.10 -10.55
C GLU A 420 23.65 -0.44 -11.43
N TYR A 421 23.84 -0.53 -12.75
CA TYR A 421 22.77 -0.95 -13.66
C TYR A 421 22.26 -2.37 -13.36
N ALA A 422 23.02 -3.21 -12.65
CA ALA A 422 22.64 -4.58 -12.27
C ALA A 422 22.22 -4.71 -10.80
N TRP A 423 22.13 -3.60 -10.06
CA TRP A 423 21.57 -3.58 -8.72
C TRP A 423 20.07 -3.91 -8.74
N GLY A 424 19.56 -4.36 -7.60
CA GLY A 424 18.12 -4.53 -7.41
C GLY A 424 17.54 -5.85 -7.89
N LEU A 425 18.35 -6.77 -8.44
CA LEU A 425 17.90 -8.10 -8.82
C LEU A 425 18.00 -9.07 -7.62
N PRO A 426 16.89 -9.72 -7.18
CA PRO A 426 16.92 -10.66 -6.07
C PRO A 426 18.00 -11.75 -6.20
N ALA A 427 18.68 -12.03 -5.10
CA ALA A 427 19.43 -13.26 -4.87
C ALA A 427 19.17 -13.80 -3.47
N PRO A 428 19.37 -15.11 -3.22
CA PRO A 428 19.43 -15.63 -1.87
C PRO A 428 20.51 -14.90 -1.08
N ALA A 429 20.18 -14.38 0.10
CA ALA A 429 21.16 -13.74 0.97
C ALA A 429 22.23 -14.75 1.41
N THR A 430 23.45 -14.29 1.63
CA THR A 430 24.49 -15.13 2.22
C THR A 430 24.08 -15.58 3.64
N PRO A 431 24.64 -16.67 4.20
CA PRO A 431 24.29 -17.12 5.56
C PRO A 431 24.45 -16.04 6.64
N GLN A 432 25.42 -15.13 6.47
CA GLN A 432 25.65 -14.02 7.39
C GLN A 432 24.55 -12.96 7.27
N GLU A 433 24.23 -12.53 6.05
CA GLU A 433 23.17 -11.55 5.79
C GLU A 433 21.80 -12.12 6.17
N ALA A 434 21.50 -13.36 5.79
CA ALA A 434 20.28 -14.06 6.16
C ALA A 434 20.06 -14.04 7.69
N ARG A 435 21.12 -14.32 8.45
CA ARG A 435 21.07 -14.23 9.92
C ARG A 435 20.82 -12.81 10.40
N ALA A 436 21.49 -11.80 9.82
CA ALA A 436 21.32 -10.40 10.20
C ALA A 436 19.88 -9.90 9.92
N ILE A 437 19.34 -10.20 8.74
CA ILE A 437 17.97 -9.88 8.32
C ILE A 437 16.97 -10.50 9.29
N LEU A 438 17.07 -11.81 9.55
CA LEU A 438 16.14 -12.52 10.42
C LEU A 438 16.23 -12.05 11.88
N GLN A 439 17.43 -11.75 12.38
CA GLN A 439 17.60 -11.19 13.73
C GLN A 439 16.99 -9.79 13.85
N ARG A 440 17.10 -8.96 12.81
CA ARG A 440 16.47 -7.64 12.74
C ARG A 440 14.95 -7.77 12.80
N ILE A 441 14.36 -8.62 11.95
CA ILE A 441 12.91 -8.87 11.94
C ILE A 441 12.46 -9.41 13.31
N ALA A 442 13.17 -10.37 13.90
CA ALA A 442 12.84 -10.92 15.21
C ALA A 442 12.86 -9.86 16.33
N ARG A 443 13.84 -8.94 16.30
CA ARG A 443 13.90 -7.79 17.22
C ARG A 443 12.70 -6.87 17.06
N LEU A 444 12.35 -6.51 15.82
CA LEU A 444 11.23 -5.62 15.50
C LEU A 444 9.87 -6.27 15.78
N SER A 445 9.80 -7.60 15.77
CA SER A 445 8.57 -8.37 16.02
C SER A 445 8.31 -8.63 17.51
N ARG A 446 9.34 -8.54 18.35
CA ARG A 446 9.26 -8.82 19.79
C ARG A 446 8.18 -8.01 20.53
N PRO A 447 7.97 -6.70 20.27
CA PRO A 447 6.92 -5.93 20.94
C PRO A 447 5.49 -6.43 20.68
N TYR A 448 5.29 -7.17 19.58
CA TYR A 448 3.99 -7.78 19.25
C TYR A 448 3.82 -9.19 19.84
N GLY A 449 4.86 -9.74 20.46
CA GLY A 449 4.86 -11.10 21.00
C GLY A 449 5.15 -12.21 19.96
N THR A 450 5.55 -11.87 18.74
CA THR A 450 5.89 -12.84 17.69
C THR A 450 7.32 -13.37 17.88
N SER A 451 7.48 -14.69 17.90
CA SER A 451 8.78 -15.38 17.92
C SER A 451 9.12 -15.94 16.55
N ILE A 452 10.37 -15.80 16.14
CA ILE A 452 10.90 -16.28 14.86
C ILE A 452 12.03 -17.25 15.14
N GLU A 453 11.84 -18.51 14.77
CA GLU A 453 12.88 -19.54 14.77
C GLU A 453 13.73 -19.38 13.51
N ILE A 454 15.04 -19.62 13.59
CA ILE A 454 15.93 -19.60 12.42
C ILE A 454 16.37 -21.04 12.17
N ASP A 455 15.95 -21.61 11.04
CA ASP A 455 16.22 -22.97 10.60
C ASP A 455 16.91 -22.91 9.23
N ASP A 456 18.19 -23.31 9.17
CA ASP A 456 19.01 -23.31 7.96
C ASP A 456 18.93 -21.99 7.12
N GLY A 457 19.04 -20.85 7.80
CA GLY A 457 18.98 -19.53 7.15
C GLY A 457 17.58 -19.07 6.75
N ILE A 458 16.53 -19.82 7.10
CA ILE A 458 15.12 -19.49 6.88
C ILE A 458 14.49 -19.11 8.23
N GLY A 459 13.73 -18.02 8.26
CA GLY A 459 12.91 -17.67 9.43
C GLY A 459 11.61 -18.48 9.43
N VAL A 460 11.23 -19.05 10.55
CA VAL A 460 10.02 -19.86 10.70
C VAL A 460 9.19 -19.35 11.87
N ILE A 461 7.91 -19.05 11.59
CA ILE A 461 6.91 -18.72 12.60
C ILE A 461 5.87 -19.83 12.59
N ARG A 462 5.74 -20.56 13.70
CA ARG A 462 4.77 -21.66 13.85
C ARG A 462 3.55 -21.16 14.60
N LEU A 463 2.40 -21.28 13.97
CA LEU A 463 1.12 -20.86 14.53
C LEU A 463 0.38 -22.12 15.03
N ARG A 464 -0.23 -22.01 16.22
CA ARG A 464 -0.88 -23.12 16.92
C ARG A 464 -2.32 -23.30 16.50
#